data_AF-A0A2N2GZI2-F1
#
_entry.id   AF-A0A2N2GZI2-F1
#
_cell.length_a   1.000
_cell.length_b   1.000
_cell.length_c   1.000
_cell.angle_alpha   90.00
_cell.angle_beta   90.00
_cell.angle_gamma   90.00
#
_symmetry.space_group_name_H-M   'P 1'
#
loop_
_entity.id
_entity.type
_entity.pdbx_description
1 polymer ?
#
loop_
_entity_poly.entity_id
_entity_poly.type
_entity_poly.pdbx_seq_one_letter_code
_entity_poly.pdbx_strand_id
1 'polypeptide(L)'
;MNTLLLLTLFFGPLHTGTHGVTQKSMIVVTTKKIVSQSAKLADFIAAKEDRGYVVDVATEDDYGSAGEEGLPRALAIRAYLQSVHADYSYALLIGNAHADYGDVPMWKVWARHAWSSSNCGGFPLDCRSHETDYLYADLTGDWDLNGNGQYGETGLDQGDGGIDLVPELLVSRIPVYFDDYRELDQILTSAIDYGNAAPADIAYRKKALLPAAFYYFKGQEMVGYSFPDDVDGSVITEWFFHRVIESSAGYTATRLYEREGIVTSRLESELALTRENLISAWKDGYGMVFWMGHGLQKEVARVIWTADTNGDGLAQDTEMSSALFIHSDDAESIGSGRPGFVVGVSCEIGSAETYQNLTAMLLLHGAAVGMLGSSSVTPGSVTDWANLESEMELERSGADNIGVLFFQDLIAGKTAGEAIWNAKLQAGTEDDSESLAGRTMLNFFGDPTLRLDSTMEDIVDPEPEDPPGKGDDSGCSTAAPGTASGSPGASILVLTLFFMARCRRSSRPCSRKPCPVRRPSPCPVRPFRPASPV
;
A
#
# COMPACT_ATOMS: atom_id res chain seq x y z
N MET A 1 -23.19 -48.81 4.15
CA MET A 1 -22.43 -48.50 5.37
C MET A 1 -20.96 -48.35 5.00
N ASN A 2 -20.46 -47.12 4.96
CA ASN A 2 -19.10 -46.74 5.32
C ASN A 2 -19.12 -45.22 5.48
N THR A 3 -18.47 -44.71 6.51
CA THR A 3 -18.62 -43.31 6.95
C THR A 3 -17.56 -42.46 6.28
N LEU A 4 -17.97 -41.45 5.51
CA LEU A 4 -17.04 -40.43 5.03
C LEU A 4 -16.69 -39.52 6.21
N LEU A 5 -15.41 -39.51 6.61
CA LEU A 5 -14.94 -38.75 7.75
C LEU A 5 -14.68 -37.30 7.32
N LEU A 6 -15.60 -36.38 7.63
CA LEU A 6 -15.33 -34.95 7.47
C LEU A 6 -14.23 -34.55 8.47
N LEU A 7 -13.02 -34.34 7.97
CA LEU A 7 -11.92 -33.81 8.77
C LEU A 7 -12.02 -32.27 8.78
N THR A 8 -12.90 -31.74 9.62
CA THR A 8 -12.95 -30.29 9.86
C THR A 8 -11.67 -29.86 10.57
N LEU A 9 -10.70 -29.36 9.81
CA LEU A 9 -9.54 -28.65 10.35
C LEU A 9 -10.02 -27.37 11.01
N PHE A 10 -10.24 -27.44 12.32
CA PHE A 10 -10.33 -26.25 13.15
C PHE A 10 -8.95 -25.58 13.18
N PHE A 11 -8.76 -24.60 12.30
CA PHE A 11 -7.84 -23.51 12.59
C PHE A 11 -8.30 -22.87 13.89
N GLY A 12 -7.63 -23.20 14.99
CA GLY A 12 -7.77 -22.45 16.22
C GLY A 12 -7.34 -21.00 15.97
N PRO A 13 -7.93 -20.01 16.65
CA PRO A 13 -7.47 -18.64 16.50
C PRO A 13 -5.99 -18.57 16.85
N LEU A 14 -5.15 -18.14 15.90
CA LEU A 14 -3.84 -17.61 16.23
C LEU A 14 -4.03 -16.55 17.31
N HIS A 15 -3.05 -16.39 18.20
CA HIS A 15 -3.07 -15.28 19.14
C HIS A 15 -2.99 -13.97 18.35
N THR A 16 -4.15 -13.34 18.14
CA THR A 16 -4.25 -11.92 17.84
C THR A 16 -3.64 -11.19 19.02
N GLY A 17 -2.37 -10.85 18.90
CA GLY A 17 -1.66 -9.97 19.83
C GLY A 17 -2.21 -8.57 19.69
N THR A 18 -3.44 -8.35 20.13
CA THR A 18 -4.10 -7.04 20.15
C THR A 18 -3.44 -6.17 21.21
N HIS A 19 -2.26 -5.65 20.88
CA HIS A 19 -1.75 -4.44 21.50
C HIS A 19 -2.83 -3.36 21.32
N GLY A 20 -3.36 -2.90 22.44
CA GLY A 20 -4.77 -2.52 22.55
C GLY A 20 -5.12 -1.14 22.01
N VAL A 21 -4.96 -0.90 20.71
CA VAL A 21 -5.54 0.27 20.03
C VAL A 21 -7.05 0.03 19.88
N THR A 22 -7.82 0.31 20.94
CA THR A 22 -9.28 0.07 21.00
C THR A 22 -10.11 1.13 20.24
N GLN A 23 -9.46 1.92 19.39
CA GLN A 23 -10.02 3.07 18.70
C GLN A 23 -9.56 3.04 17.25
N LYS A 24 -10.46 3.31 16.30
CA LYS A 24 -10.06 3.53 14.91
C LYS A 24 -9.25 4.83 14.87
N SER A 25 -7.96 4.77 14.58
CA SER A 25 -7.10 5.95 14.51
C SER A 25 -6.12 5.88 13.33
N MET A 26 -5.95 7.00 12.64
CA MET A 26 -5.10 7.14 11.46
C MET A 26 -4.28 8.41 11.55
N ILE A 27 -3.00 8.34 11.18
CA ILE A 27 -2.16 9.52 10.99
C ILE A 27 -1.88 9.73 9.50
N VAL A 28 -2.17 10.93 9.00
CA VAL A 28 -1.85 11.34 7.63
C VAL A 28 -0.49 12.06 7.64
N VAL A 29 0.54 11.42 7.10
CA VAL A 29 1.88 12.04 6.99
C VAL A 29 1.98 12.73 5.63
N THR A 30 2.14 14.04 5.64
CA THR A 30 2.15 14.84 4.41
C THR A 30 2.99 16.12 4.59
N THR A 31 2.82 17.11 3.72
CA THR A 31 3.55 18.39 3.78
C THR A 31 2.61 19.58 3.95
N LYS A 32 3.10 20.67 4.55
CA LYS A 32 2.35 21.93 4.68
C LYS A 32 1.88 22.50 3.33
N LYS A 33 2.60 22.20 2.23
CA LYS A 33 2.15 22.45 0.87
C LYS A 33 0.80 21.77 0.63
N ILE A 34 0.77 20.44 0.71
CA ILE A 34 -0.42 19.62 0.41
C ILE A 34 -1.60 20.03 1.29
N VAL A 35 -1.40 20.21 2.61
CA VAL A 35 -2.44 20.69 3.55
C VAL A 35 -3.01 22.07 3.16
N SER A 36 -2.21 22.93 2.53
CA SER A 36 -2.64 24.28 2.12
C SER A 36 -3.19 24.39 0.70
N GLN A 37 -2.96 23.40 -0.17
CA GLN A 37 -3.25 23.47 -1.61
C GLN A 37 -4.24 22.40 -2.10
N SER A 38 -4.35 21.26 -1.44
CA SER A 38 -5.38 20.25 -1.74
C SER A 38 -6.77 20.80 -1.39
N ALA A 39 -7.70 20.74 -2.34
CA ALA A 39 -9.09 21.09 -2.11
C ALA A 39 -9.89 19.92 -1.50
N LYS A 40 -9.32 18.71 -1.40
CA LYS A 40 -10.01 17.50 -0.95
C LYS A 40 -9.45 16.81 0.29
N LEU A 41 -8.28 17.20 0.81
CA LEU A 41 -7.74 16.60 2.03
C LEU A 41 -8.67 16.79 3.23
N ALA A 42 -9.29 17.96 3.39
CA ALA A 42 -10.25 18.22 4.47
C ALA A 42 -11.54 17.38 4.32
N ASP A 43 -12.08 17.28 3.10
CA ASP A 43 -13.24 16.42 2.80
C ASP A 43 -12.94 14.94 3.06
N PHE A 44 -11.71 14.49 2.76
CA PHE A 44 -11.26 13.12 3.02
C PHE A 44 -11.16 12.83 4.52
N ILE A 45 -10.56 13.74 5.29
CA ILE A 45 -10.46 13.64 6.75
C ILE A 45 -11.87 13.55 7.37
N ALA A 46 -12.77 14.47 7.01
CA ALA A 46 -14.16 14.45 7.48
C ALA A 46 -14.87 13.13 7.15
N ALA A 47 -14.70 12.60 5.93
CA ALA A 47 -15.29 11.32 5.52
C ALA A 47 -14.73 10.08 6.27
N LYS A 48 -13.65 10.24 7.08
CA LYS A 48 -13.12 9.24 8.01
C LYS A 48 -13.57 9.49 9.44
N GLU A 49 -13.63 10.74 9.88
CA GLU A 49 -14.25 11.13 11.16
C GLU A 49 -15.71 10.69 11.21
N ASP A 50 -16.47 10.89 10.13
CA ASP A 50 -17.83 10.38 9.89
C ASP A 50 -17.94 8.85 10.05
N ARG A 51 -16.84 8.10 9.89
CA ARG A 51 -16.77 6.64 10.04
C ARG A 51 -16.18 6.19 11.38
N GLY A 52 -16.05 7.14 12.31
CA GLY A 52 -15.53 6.94 13.66
C GLY A 52 -14.01 6.78 13.75
N TYR A 53 -13.25 7.21 12.74
CA TYR A 53 -11.79 7.31 12.84
C TYR A 53 -11.39 8.65 13.48
N VAL A 54 -10.47 8.62 14.45
CA VAL A 54 -9.67 9.82 14.78
C VAL A 54 -8.60 9.98 13.71
N VAL A 55 -8.47 11.18 13.16
CA VAL A 55 -7.52 11.47 12.08
C VAL A 55 -6.69 12.70 12.39
N ASP A 56 -5.41 12.50 12.64
CA ASP A 56 -4.43 13.57 12.82
C ASP A 56 -3.57 13.72 11.56
N VAL A 57 -3.04 14.93 11.35
CA VAL A 57 -2.24 15.28 10.16
C VAL A 57 -0.86 15.77 10.59
N ALA A 58 0.18 15.05 10.19
CA ALA A 58 1.57 15.35 10.50
C ALA A 58 2.29 16.00 9.31
N THR A 59 3.05 17.06 9.59
CA THR A 59 3.76 17.89 8.61
C THR A 59 5.18 18.24 9.07
N GLU A 60 5.90 19.10 8.34
CA GLU A 60 7.24 19.53 8.75
C GLU A 60 7.27 20.44 9.99
N ASP A 61 6.12 20.80 10.58
CA ASP A 61 6.08 21.39 11.94
C ASP A 61 6.11 20.30 13.04
N ASP A 62 5.80 19.05 12.70
CA ASP A 62 5.61 17.92 13.62
C ASP A 62 6.81 16.96 13.56
N TYR A 63 7.13 16.44 12.37
CA TYR A 63 8.34 15.63 12.14
C TYR A 63 9.59 16.46 11.85
N GLY A 64 9.47 17.79 11.80
CA GLY A 64 10.58 18.69 11.49
C GLY A 64 11.08 18.55 10.05
N SER A 65 12.40 18.59 9.83
CA SER A 65 13.03 18.46 8.49
C SER A 65 12.55 19.45 7.41
N ALA A 66 12.03 20.61 7.81
CA ALA A 66 11.50 21.62 6.90
C ALA A 66 12.56 22.14 5.90
N GLY A 67 12.45 21.71 4.64
CA GLY A 67 13.39 22.03 3.55
C GLY A 67 14.41 20.92 3.24
N GLU A 68 14.34 19.78 3.94
CA GLU A 68 15.03 18.54 3.58
C GLU A 68 14.14 17.67 2.68
N GLU A 69 14.75 16.85 1.83
CA GLU A 69 14.14 15.89 0.91
C GLU A 69 14.91 14.56 0.98
N GLY A 70 14.33 13.43 0.51
CA GLY A 70 15.02 12.13 0.46
C GLY A 70 15.39 11.56 1.83
N LEU A 71 16.57 10.93 2.00
CA LEU A 71 16.93 10.20 3.24
C LEU A 71 16.78 11.03 4.54
N PRO A 72 17.25 12.29 4.65
CA PRO A 72 17.03 13.09 5.86
C PRO A 72 15.54 13.34 6.18
N ARG A 73 14.67 13.42 5.15
CA ARG A 73 13.21 13.50 5.31
C ARG A 73 12.63 12.14 5.75
N ALA A 74 13.08 11.03 5.14
CA ALA A 74 12.65 9.69 5.49
C ALA A 74 12.92 9.35 6.97
N LEU A 75 14.16 9.61 7.44
CA LEU A 75 14.55 9.36 8.82
C LEU A 75 13.81 10.29 9.81
N ALA A 76 13.53 11.53 9.43
CA ALA A 76 12.74 12.45 10.26
C ALA A 76 11.29 11.97 10.42
N ILE A 77 10.66 11.50 9.34
CA ILE A 77 9.32 10.89 9.36
C ILE A 77 9.32 9.61 10.21
N ARG A 78 10.29 8.69 10.01
CA ARG A 78 10.43 7.48 10.85
C ARG A 78 10.56 7.83 12.33
N ALA A 79 11.46 8.76 12.68
CA ALA A 79 11.70 9.14 14.07
C ALA A 79 10.49 9.81 14.74
N TYR A 80 9.67 10.53 13.97
CA TYR A 80 8.39 11.06 14.44
C TYR A 80 7.35 9.94 14.65
N LEU A 81 7.17 9.04 13.68
CA LEU A 81 6.25 7.90 13.83
C LEU A 81 6.65 7.00 15.01
N GLN A 82 7.94 6.72 15.19
CA GLN A 82 8.49 6.03 16.38
C GLN A 82 8.12 6.69 17.72
N SER A 83 7.77 7.99 17.73
CA SER A 83 7.35 8.71 18.94
C SER A 83 5.84 8.79 19.16
N VAL A 84 5.01 8.41 18.19
CA VAL A 84 3.53 8.55 18.25
C VAL A 84 2.74 7.30 17.83
N HIS A 85 3.40 6.26 17.28
CA HIS A 85 2.72 5.12 16.66
C HIS A 85 1.71 4.40 17.58
N ALA A 86 1.95 4.37 18.89
CA ALA A 86 1.08 3.72 19.86
C ALA A 86 -0.35 4.29 19.94
N ASP A 87 -0.57 5.51 19.42
CA ASP A 87 -1.88 6.16 19.37
C ASP A 87 -2.67 5.84 18.08
N TYR A 88 -2.03 5.26 17.06
CA TYR A 88 -2.59 5.06 15.71
C TYR A 88 -2.65 3.58 15.31
N SER A 89 -3.66 3.21 14.52
CA SER A 89 -3.70 1.90 13.83
C SER A 89 -3.16 1.99 12.40
N TYR A 90 -3.39 3.12 11.72
CA TYR A 90 -3.11 3.31 10.30
C TYR A 90 -2.18 4.50 10.07
N ALA A 91 -1.35 4.41 9.03
CA ALA A 91 -0.60 5.55 8.49
C ALA A 91 -0.86 5.70 7.00
N LEU A 92 -1.21 6.91 6.57
CA LEU A 92 -1.42 7.27 5.17
C LEU A 92 -0.39 8.31 4.74
N LEU A 93 0.51 7.91 3.86
CA LEU A 93 1.62 8.72 3.36
C LEU A 93 1.17 9.46 2.09
N ILE A 94 1.10 10.80 2.14
CA ILE A 94 0.64 11.63 1.01
C ILE A 94 1.74 12.61 0.61
N GLY A 95 2.43 12.31 -0.50
CA GLY A 95 3.54 13.13 -1.02
C GLY A 95 4.35 12.42 -2.11
N ASN A 96 5.44 13.04 -2.56
CA ASN A 96 6.32 12.50 -3.58
C ASN A 96 7.13 11.34 -3.02
N ALA A 97 6.97 10.17 -3.65
CA ALA A 97 7.54 8.90 -3.22
C ALA A 97 9.05 8.72 -3.56
N HIS A 98 9.63 9.55 -4.43
CA HIS A 98 10.98 9.30 -4.96
C HIS A 98 12.07 9.29 -3.87
N ALA A 99 12.89 8.24 -3.78
CA ALA A 99 13.85 8.05 -2.68
C ALA A 99 14.88 9.21 -2.51
N ASP A 100 15.38 9.77 -3.62
CA ASP A 100 16.40 10.84 -3.58
C ASP A 100 15.86 12.27 -3.33
N TYR A 101 14.64 12.59 -3.75
CA TYR A 101 14.10 13.97 -3.77
C TYR A 101 12.60 14.07 -3.40
N GLY A 102 12.03 13.02 -2.83
CA GLY A 102 10.68 13.01 -2.30
C GLY A 102 10.54 13.83 -1.02
N ASP A 103 9.38 14.45 -0.83
CA ASP A 103 8.99 15.17 0.39
C ASP A 103 8.24 14.28 1.40
N VAL A 104 7.73 13.14 0.93
CA VAL A 104 7.32 11.97 1.74
C VAL A 104 7.87 10.70 1.04
N PRO A 105 9.20 10.52 0.97
CA PRO A 105 9.84 9.51 0.12
C PRO A 105 9.57 8.08 0.60
N MET A 106 9.53 7.11 -0.32
CA MET A 106 9.78 5.69 -0.02
C MET A 106 11.29 5.50 0.12
N TRP A 107 11.77 4.62 1.00
CA TRP A 107 13.22 4.46 1.20
C TRP A 107 13.81 3.25 0.46
N LYS A 108 15.01 3.41 -0.08
CA LYS A 108 15.74 2.39 -0.86
C LYS A 108 16.47 1.41 0.06
N VAL A 109 16.04 0.16 0.04
CA VAL A 109 16.56 -0.94 0.85
C VAL A 109 17.26 -2.00 -0.01
N TRP A 110 18.12 -2.83 0.59
CA TRP A 110 19.11 -3.67 -0.09
C TRP A 110 18.96 -5.17 0.25
N ALA A 111 17.72 -5.69 0.23
CA ALA A 111 17.44 -7.09 0.58
C ALA A 111 18.36 -8.09 -0.14
N ARG A 112 18.66 -7.84 -1.42
CA ARG A 112 19.50 -8.67 -2.29
C ARG A 112 20.97 -8.18 -2.37
N HIS A 113 21.49 -7.47 -1.36
CA HIS A 113 22.85 -6.88 -1.34
C HIS A 113 23.96 -7.85 -1.80
N ALA A 114 23.90 -9.11 -1.35
CA ALA A 114 24.88 -10.16 -1.61
C ALA A 114 24.87 -10.70 -3.05
N TRP A 115 23.88 -10.34 -3.87
CA TRP A 115 23.84 -10.76 -5.27
C TRP A 115 24.91 -10.04 -6.10
N SER A 116 25.38 -10.70 -7.16
CA SER A 116 26.10 -10.00 -8.23
C SER A 116 25.11 -9.11 -8.99
N SER A 117 25.53 -7.92 -9.42
CA SER A 117 24.72 -7.09 -10.32
C SER A 117 24.46 -7.75 -11.67
N SER A 118 25.27 -8.77 -12.05
CA SER A 118 24.99 -9.62 -13.22
C SER A 118 23.76 -10.53 -13.05
N ASN A 119 23.29 -10.77 -11.83
CA ASN A 119 22.08 -11.55 -11.58
C ASN A 119 20.82 -10.77 -11.98
N CYS A 120 20.89 -9.44 -12.02
CA CYS A 120 19.78 -8.54 -12.35
C CYS A 120 19.48 -8.48 -13.86
N GLY A 121 19.53 -9.61 -14.59
CA GLY A 121 19.04 -9.73 -15.98
C GLY A 121 19.76 -8.93 -17.07
N GLY A 122 20.60 -7.94 -16.72
CA GLY A 122 20.90 -6.82 -17.60
C GLY A 122 19.77 -5.77 -17.65
N PHE A 123 18.82 -5.81 -16.71
CA PHE A 123 17.83 -4.76 -16.48
C PHE A 123 18.52 -3.39 -16.24
N PRO A 124 17.88 -2.27 -16.62
CA PRO A 124 18.45 -0.94 -16.42
C PRO A 124 18.51 -0.51 -14.94
N LEU A 125 17.83 -1.24 -14.05
CA LEU A 125 17.75 -0.99 -12.61
C LEU A 125 18.51 -2.07 -11.81
N ASP A 126 19.13 -1.65 -10.72
CA ASP A 126 19.88 -2.55 -9.83
C ASP A 126 18.91 -3.29 -8.89
N CYS A 127 18.39 -4.43 -9.38
CA CYS A 127 17.43 -5.31 -8.68
C CYS A 127 17.86 -5.77 -7.28
N ARG A 128 19.12 -5.51 -6.90
CA ARG A 128 19.65 -5.71 -5.55
C ARG A 128 19.02 -4.77 -4.51
N SER A 129 18.43 -3.67 -5.00
CA SER A 129 17.75 -2.65 -4.21
C SER A 129 16.35 -2.33 -4.73
N HIS A 130 15.50 -1.78 -3.85
CA HIS A 130 14.14 -1.35 -4.18
C HIS A 130 13.61 -0.36 -3.14
N GLU A 131 12.63 0.46 -3.50
CA GLU A 131 11.97 1.37 -2.56
C GLU A 131 10.88 0.67 -1.75
N THR A 132 10.70 1.07 -0.49
CA THR A 132 9.65 0.54 0.37
C THR A 132 9.10 1.59 1.35
N ASP A 133 7.83 1.41 1.73
CA ASP A 133 7.19 2.09 2.86
C ASP A 133 7.31 1.30 4.18
N TYR A 134 7.95 0.13 4.19
CA TYR A 134 8.19 -0.64 5.43
C TYR A 134 8.99 0.15 6.49
N LEU A 135 9.82 1.11 6.08
CA LEU A 135 10.55 2.04 6.98
C LEU A 135 9.59 2.92 7.83
N TYR A 136 8.29 2.91 7.55
CA TYR A 136 7.26 3.60 8.32
C TYR A 136 6.31 2.64 9.06
N ALA A 137 6.48 1.33 8.89
CA ALA A 137 5.61 0.28 9.40
C ALA A 137 6.27 -0.55 10.51
N ASP A 138 7.38 -1.21 10.20
CA ASP A 138 8.32 -1.75 11.19
C ASP A 138 9.05 -0.53 11.75
N LEU A 139 8.75 -0.13 12.98
CA LEU A 139 9.29 1.08 13.62
C LEU A 139 10.23 0.74 14.79
N THR A 140 10.12 -0.47 15.35
CA THR A 140 10.94 -0.93 16.47
C THR A 140 12.31 -1.47 16.05
N GLY A 141 12.48 -2.01 14.84
CA GLY A 141 13.75 -2.52 14.34
C GLY A 141 14.74 -1.43 13.92
N ASP A 142 16.05 -1.72 14.03
CA ASP A 142 17.08 -0.93 13.34
C ASP A 142 17.27 -1.44 11.91
N TRP A 143 17.07 -0.55 10.93
CA TRP A 143 17.16 -0.87 9.51
C TRP A 143 18.58 -0.74 8.94
N ASP A 144 19.54 -0.20 9.70
CA ASP A 144 20.98 -0.15 9.39
C ASP A 144 21.74 -0.66 10.64
N LEU A 145 21.30 -1.81 11.17
CA LEU A 145 21.80 -2.44 12.40
C LEU A 145 23.33 -2.61 12.39
N ASN A 146 23.88 -2.87 11.20
CA ASN A 146 25.32 -3.05 11.01
C ASN A 146 26.10 -1.72 10.82
N GLY A 147 25.39 -0.61 10.58
CA GLY A 147 25.91 0.76 10.59
C GLY A 147 26.75 1.12 9.37
N ASN A 148 26.44 0.57 8.19
CA ASN A 148 27.17 0.83 6.95
C ASN A 148 26.47 1.83 6.00
N GLY A 149 25.17 2.09 6.20
CA GLY A 149 24.37 3.03 5.41
C GLY A 149 23.62 2.41 4.23
N GLN A 150 23.71 1.10 4.01
CA GLN A 150 22.75 0.32 3.23
C GLN A 150 21.71 -0.22 4.20
N TYR A 151 20.42 -0.04 3.87
CA TYR A 151 19.33 -0.35 4.78
C TYR A 151 18.67 -1.67 4.38
N GLY A 152 18.34 -2.54 5.33
CA GLY A 152 17.60 -3.79 5.08
C GLY A 152 18.37 -4.83 4.27
N GLU A 153 19.65 -5.03 4.58
CA GLU A 153 20.47 -6.12 4.04
C GLU A 153 20.12 -7.47 4.70
N THR A 154 19.61 -8.44 3.93
CA THR A 154 19.24 -9.78 4.42
C THR A 154 20.38 -10.42 5.22
N GLY A 155 20.11 -10.86 6.44
CA GLY A 155 21.10 -11.50 7.33
C GLY A 155 22.20 -10.58 7.88
N LEU A 156 22.13 -9.27 7.63
CA LEU A 156 22.99 -8.26 8.26
C LEU A 156 22.18 -7.27 9.13
N ASP A 157 20.98 -6.90 8.69
CA ASP A 157 20.07 -6.00 9.43
C ASP A 157 18.87 -6.74 10.07
N GLN A 158 18.93 -8.07 10.15
CA GLN A 158 17.94 -8.92 10.83
C GLN A 158 18.55 -9.53 12.11
N GLY A 159 17.72 -9.75 13.13
CA GLY A 159 18.11 -10.37 14.40
C GLY A 159 17.84 -9.49 15.62
N ASP A 160 18.57 -9.72 16.73
CA ASP A 160 18.36 -9.01 18.01
C ASP A 160 18.49 -7.48 17.86
N GLY A 161 17.35 -6.78 17.74
CA GLY A 161 17.27 -5.33 17.58
C GLY A 161 17.30 -4.83 16.13
N GLY A 162 17.41 -5.74 15.15
CA GLY A 162 17.23 -5.43 13.73
C GLY A 162 15.77 -5.43 13.30
N ILE A 163 15.56 -5.50 11.99
CA ILE A 163 14.26 -5.63 11.33
C ILE A 163 13.60 -6.96 11.71
N ASP A 164 12.32 -6.93 12.07
CA ASP A 164 11.48 -8.13 12.29
C ASP A 164 10.27 -8.22 11.33
N LEU A 165 10.01 -7.16 10.56
CA LEU A 165 8.93 -7.02 9.58
C LEU A 165 7.52 -7.09 10.18
N VAL A 166 7.37 -6.90 11.49
CA VAL A 166 6.08 -6.69 12.15
C VAL A 166 5.68 -5.21 12.05
N PRO A 167 4.44 -4.89 11.62
CA PRO A 167 4.00 -3.51 11.53
C PRO A 167 3.51 -2.97 12.88
N GLU A 168 4.18 -1.94 13.40
CA GLU A 168 3.63 -1.03 14.40
C GLU A 168 2.47 -0.19 13.85
N LEU A 169 2.47 0.09 12.53
CA LEU A 169 1.43 0.84 11.83
C LEU A 169 1.04 0.18 10.51
N LEU A 170 -0.26 0.17 10.21
CA LEU A 170 -0.79 -0.27 8.92
C LEU A 170 -0.58 0.83 7.87
N VAL A 171 0.63 0.86 7.29
CA VAL A 171 1.08 1.88 6.32
C VAL A 171 0.46 1.68 4.93
N SER A 172 0.21 2.80 4.26
CA SER A 172 -0.34 2.95 2.90
C SER A 172 0.10 4.28 2.26
N ARG A 173 -0.04 4.43 0.94
CA ARG A 173 0.46 5.60 0.21
C ARG A 173 -0.49 6.15 -0.85
N ILE A 174 -0.62 7.47 -0.92
CA ILE A 174 -1.11 8.18 -2.12
C ILE A 174 0.04 9.03 -2.67
N PRO A 175 0.63 8.68 -3.82
CA PRO A 175 1.78 9.41 -4.35
C PRO A 175 1.33 10.74 -4.98
N VAL A 176 2.07 11.81 -4.71
CA VAL A 176 1.81 13.16 -5.25
C VAL A 176 3.10 13.68 -5.85
N TYR A 177 3.13 13.83 -7.18
CA TYR A 177 4.35 14.22 -7.89
C TYR A 177 4.31 15.69 -8.31
N PHE A 178 5.49 16.33 -8.31
CA PHE A 178 5.72 17.68 -8.85
C PHE A 178 4.71 18.78 -8.44
N ASP A 179 4.24 18.74 -7.19
CA ASP A 179 3.24 19.66 -6.63
C ASP A 179 1.85 19.66 -7.34
N ASP A 180 1.45 18.60 -8.08
CA ASP A 180 0.11 18.56 -8.68
C ASP A 180 -0.98 18.04 -7.73
N TYR A 181 -1.44 18.94 -6.85
CA TYR A 181 -2.51 18.66 -5.90
C TYR A 181 -3.86 18.30 -6.55
N ARG A 182 -4.02 18.50 -7.87
CA ARG A 182 -5.25 18.13 -8.59
C ARG A 182 -5.29 16.63 -8.88
N GLU A 183 -4.13 16.02 -9.13
CA GLU A 183 -4.00 14.56 -9.22
C GLU A 183 -4.36 13.94 -7.86
N LEU A 184 -3.84 14.51 -6.76
CA LEU A 184 -4.23 14.13 -5.40
C LEU A 184 -5.74 14.29 -5.15
N ASP A 185 -6.32 15.45 -5.45
CA ASP A 185 -7.73 15.73 -5.18
C ASP A 185 -8.66 14.77 -5.93
N GLN A 186 -8.27 14.28 -7.11
CA GLN A 186 -8.98 13.24 -7.86
C GLN A 186 -8.91 11.88 -7.16
N ILE A 187 -7.73 11.45 -6.70
CA ILE A 187 -7.57 10.19 -5.94
C ILE A 187 -8.37 10.23 -4.63
N LEU A 188 -8.30 11.34 -3.88
CA LEU A 188 -9.07 11.51 -2.65
C LEU A 188 -10.58 11.51 -2.91
N THR A 189 -11.04 12.17 -3.98
CA THR A 189 -12.46 12.13 -4.37
C THR A 189 -12.90 10.70 -4.72
N SER A 190 -12.08 9.93 -5.47
CA SER A 190 -12.35 8.52 -5.80
C SER A 190 -12.50 7.65 -4.54
N ALA A 191 -11.63 7.83 -3.53
CA ALA A 191 -11.72 7.13 -2.26
C ALA A 191 -12.97 7.51 -1.43
N ILE A 192 -13.32 8.80 -1.40
CA ILE A 192 -14.54 9.32 -0.74
C ILE A 192 -15.79 8.76 -1.42
N ASP A 193 -15.89 8.84 -2.74
CA ASP A 193 -17.07 8.41 -3.52
C ASP A 193 -17.26 6.89 -3.45
N TYR A 194 -16.15 6.11 -3.48
CA TYR A 194 -16.21 4.68 -3.22
C TYR A 194 -16.68 4.39 -1.79
N GLY A 195 -16.14 5.08 -0.78
CA GLY A 195 -16.56 4.93 0.60
C GLY A 195 -18.04 5.30 0.82
N ASN A 196 -18.53 6.34 0.15
CA ASN A 196 -19.90 6.87 0.26
C ASN A 196 -20.92 6.21 -0.67
N ALA A 197 -20.54 5.18 -1.43
CA ALA A 197 -21.45 4.49 -2.33
C ALA A 197 -22.67 3.90 -1.59
N ALA A 198 -23.84 3.93 -2.22
CA ALA A 198 -25.03 3.30 -1.67
C ALA A 198 -24.96 1.76 -1.82
N PRO A 199 -25.47 0.96 -0.86
CA PRO A 199 -25.43 -0.50 -0.92
C PRO A 199 -26.02 -1.13 -2.19
N ALA A 200 -26.97 -0.45 -2.84
CA ALA A 200 -27.56 -0.90 -4.11
C ALA A 200 -26.59 -0.81 -5.30
N ASP A 201 -25.65 0.12 -5.29
CA ASP A 201 -24.76 0.41 -6.42
C ASP A 201 -23.45 -0.41 -6.36
N ILE A 202 -23.06 -0.90 -5.19
CA ILE A 202 -21.80 -1.65 -4.98
C ILE A 202 -21.83 -3.11 -5.48
N ALA A 203 -22.92 -3.56 -6.11
CA ALA A 203 -23.07 -4.96 -6.55
C ALA A 203 -21.97 -5.43 -7.53
N TYR A 204 -21.32 -4.51 -8.26
CA TYR A 204 -20.17 -4.84 -9.11
C TYR A 204 -18.94 -5.31 -8.31
N ARG A 205 -18.84 -4.97 -7.03
CA ARG A 205 -17.66 -5.26 -6.21
C ARG A 205 -17.47 -6.74 -5.88
N LYS A 206 -18.52 -7.54 -6.06
CA LYS A 206 -18.44 -9.01 -5.98
C LYS A 206 -18.00 -9.69 -7.28
N LYS A 207 -17.54 -8.93 -8.28
CA LYS A 207 -16.91 -9.45 -9.48
C LYS A 207 -15.38 -9.33 -9.39
N ALA A 208 -14.70 -10.40 -9.79
CA ALA A 208 -13.27 -10.44 -10.05
C ALA A 208 -12.96 -10.41 -11.56
N LEU A 209 -11.99 -9.61 -11.97
CA LEU A 209 -11.41 -9.65 -13.32
C LEU A 209 -10.07 -10.38 -13.22
N LEU A 210 -9.94 -11.49 -13.94
CA LEU A 210 -8.81 -12.43 -13.81
C LEU A 210 -8.04 -12.57 -15.14
N PRO A 211 -7.23 -11.57 -15.55
CA PRO A 211 -6.46 -11.62 -16.80
C PRO A 211 -5.03 -12.14 -16.57
N ALA A 212 -4.60 -13.16 -17.34
CA ALA A 212 -3.32 -13.85 -17.12
C ALA A 212 -2.60 -14.20 -18.44
N ALA A 213 -1.35 -13.78 -18.55
CA ALA A 213 -0.44 -14.12 -19.65
C ALA A 213 0.57 -15.21 -19.24
N PHE A 214 1.33 -15.71 -20.22
CA PHE A 214 2.57 -16.44 -19.93
C PHE A 214 3.65 -15.50 -19.38
N TYR A 215 4.38 -15.98 -18.38
CA TYR A 215 5.67 -15.38 -18.01
C TYR A 215 6.79 -15.93 -18.89
N TYR A 216 6.88 -17.26 -19.05
CA TYR A 216 7.97 -17.91 -19.77
C TYR A 216 7.48 -19.10 -20.59
N PHE A 217 8.20 -19.43 -21.66
CA PHE A 217 7.96 -20.63 -22.46
C PHE A 217 9.11 -21.64 -22.32
N LYS A 218 8.82 -22.91 -22.53
CA LYS A 218 9.81 -23.99 -22.55
C LYS A 218 10.96 -23.66 -23.52
N GLY A 219 12.19 -23.71 -23.03
CA GLY A 219 13.41 -23.47 -23.81
C GLY A 219 13.94 -22.03 -23.77
N GLN A 220 13.13 -21.05 -23.38
CA GLN A 220 13.52 -19.65 -23.28
C GLN A 220 14.77 -19.49 -22.38
N GLU A 221 15.73 -18.68 -22.80
CA GLU A 221 16.95 -18.43 -22.01
C GLU A 221 16.87 -17.12 -21.22
N MET A 222 17.32 -17.14 -19.97
CA MET A 222 17.47 -15.95 -19.12
C MET A 222 18.73 -16.12 -18.25
N VAL A 223 19.73 -15.25 -18.46
CA VAL A 223 20.99 -15.22 -17.68
C VAL A 223 21.70 -16.59 -17.59
N GLY A 224 21.63 -17.40 -18.65
CA GLY A 224 22.24 -18.74 -18.70
C GLY A 224 21.45 -19.86 -18.01
N TYR A 225 20.24 -19.57 -17.54
CA TYR A 225 19.20 -20.57 -17.25
C TYR A 225 18.31 -20.73 -18.49
N SER A 226 17.83 -21.94 -18.76
CA SER A 226 16.81 -22.20 -19.79
C SER A 226 15.58 -22.81 -19.12
N PHE A 227 14.40 -22.26 -19.38
CA PHE A 227 13.15 -22.66 -18.72
C PHE A 227 12.76 -24.09 -19.14
N PRO A 228 12.57 -25.02 -18.19
CA PRO A 228 12.37 -26.42 -18.50
C PRO A 228 10.97 -26.70 -19.07
N ASP A 229 9.98 -25.87 -18.78
CA ASP A 229 8.56 -26.01 -19.17
C ASP A 229 7.88 -24.62 -19.23
N ASP A 230 6.66 -24.54 -19.75
CA ASP A 230 5.91 -23.28 -19.90
C ASP A 230 5.35 -22.79 -18.55
N VAL A 231 5.46 -21.48 -18.29
CA VAL A 231 4.94 -20.80 -17.09
C VAL A 231 3.74 -19.94 -17.48
N ASP A 232 2.59 -20.61 -17.64
CA ASP A 232 1.28 -20.01 -17.91
C ASP A 232 0.71 -19.39 -16.62
N GLY A 233 0.51 -18.07 -16.58
CA GLY A 233 -0.07 -17.39 -15.42
C GLY A 233 -1.50 -17.84 -15.10
N SER A 234 -2.24 -18.42 -16.06
CA SER A 234 -3.66 -18.76 -15.88
C SER A 234 -3.92 -19.71 -14.71
N VAL A 235 -2.95 -20.56 -14.36
CA VAL A 235 -3.03 -21.50 -13.24
C VAL A 235 -3.22 -20.79 -11.88
N ILE A 236 -2.62 -19.62 -11.70
CA ILE A 236 -2.69 -18.84 -10.46
C ILE A 236 -4.10 -18.27 -10.28
N THR A 237 -4.68 -17.74 -11.36
CA THR A 237 -6.05 -17.20 -11.36
C THR A 237 -7.11 -18.28 -11.28
N GLU A 238 -6.91 -19.47 -11.86
CA GLU A 238 -7.86 -20.58 -11.66
C GLU A 238 -7.77 -21.21 -10.27
N TRP A 239 -6.57 -21.26 -9.65
CA TRP A 239 -6.47 -21.63 -8.23
C TRP A 239 -7.26 -20.64 -7.38
N PHE A 240 -7.04 -19.33 -7.58
CA PHE A 240 -7.78 -18.28 -6.88
C PHE A 240 -9.30 -18.34 -7.15
N PHE A 241 -9.70 -18.60 -8.40
CA PHE A 241 -11.11 -18.75 -8.77
C PHE A 241 -11.77 -19.92 -8.03
N HIS A 242 -11.25 -21.14 -8.18
CA HIS A 242 -11.85 -22.34 -7.60
C HIS A 242 -11.76 -22.37 -6.06
N ARG A 243 -10.66 -21.91 -5.48
CA ARG A 243 -10.41 -22.03 -4.04
C ARG A 243 -10.99 -20.86 -3.24
N VAL A 244 -11.09 -19.66 -3.84
CA VAL A 244 -11.55 -18.43 -3.15
C VAL A 244 -12.83 -17.83 -3.74
N ILE A 245 -12.95 -17.69 -5.05
CA ILE A 245 -14.12 -17.01 -5.64
C ILE A 245 -15.37 -17.90 -5.66
N GLU A 246 -15.28 -19.15 -6.15
CA GLU A 246 -16.41 -20.08 -6.21
C GLU A 246 -16.92 -20.49 -4.81
N SER A 247 -16.04 -20.50 -3.81
CA SER A 247 -16.37 -20.77 -2.42
C SER A 247 -17.03 -19.57 -1.70
N SER A 248 -16.96 -18.37 -2.27
CA SER A 248 -17.41 -17.12 -1.64
C SER A 248 -18.81 -16.68 -2.08
N ALA A 249 -19.73 -16.58 -1.12
CA ALA A 249 -21.16 -16.41 -1.40
C ALA A 249 -21.50 -15.12 -2.18
N GLY A 250 -21.94 -15.31 -3.42
CA GLY A 250 -22.35 -14.23 -4.33
C GLY A 250 -21.19 -13.54 -5.06
N TYR A 251 -19.97 -14.09 -5.00
CA TYR A 251 -18.85 -13.66 -5.82
C TYR A 251 -18.83 -14.37 -7.18
N THR A 252 -18.21 -13.73 -8.17
CA THR A 252 -18.11 -14.20 -9.57
C THR A 252 -16.80 -13.73 -10.20
N ALA A 253 -16.36 -14.37 -11.29
CA ALA A 253 -15.16 -13.96 -12.03
C ALA A 253 -15.44 -13.78 -13.53
N THR A 254 -14.53 -13.09 -14.22
CA THR A 254 -14.40 -13.07 -15.68
C THR A 254 -12.93 -13.24 -16.03
N ARG A 255 -12.60 -14.31 -16.76
CA ARG A 255 -11.24 -14.75 -17.03
C ARG A 255 -10.80 -14.36 -18.43
N LEU A 256 -9.54 -13.94 -18.56
CA LEU A 256 -8.93 -13.56 -19.82
C LEU A 256 -7.54 -14.20 -19.91
N TYR A 257 -7.43 -15.34 -20.60
CA TYR A 257 -6.18 -16.10 -20.70
C TYR A 257 -5.61 -16.04 -22.12
N GLU A 258 -4.31 -16.32 -22.27
CA GLU A 258 -3.60 -16.14 -23.54
C GLU A 258 -4.07 -17.14 -24.60
N ARG A 259 -4.42 -16.64 -25.79
CA ARG A 259 -4.96 -17.41 -26.93
C ARG A 259 -4.23 -17.14 -28.25
N GLU A 260 -3.21 -16.29 -28.25
CA GLU A 260 -2.32 -16.05 -29.40
C GLU A 260 -1.05 -16.93 -29.31
N GLY A 261 -0.38 -17.12 -30.46
CA GLY A 261 0.88 -17.89 -30.55
C GLY A 261 0.70 -19.39 -30.80
N ILE A 262 1.82 -20.12 -30.69
CA ILE A 262 1.89 -21.59 -30.87
C ILE A 262 1.42 -22.32 -29.62
N VAL A 263 1.81 -21.82 -28.45
CA VAL A 263 1.38 -22.32 -27.14
C VAL A 263 0.44 -21.29 -26.53
N THR A 264 -0.76 -21.73 -26.17
CA THR A 264 -1.83 -20.92 -25.57
C THR A 264 -2.17 -21.47 -24.18
N SER A 265 -2.79 -20.66 -23.33
CA SER A 265 -3.15 -21.08 -21.98
C SER A 265 -4.09 -22.29 -22.04
N ARG A 266 -3.85 -23.29 -21.18
CA ARG A 266 -4.52 -24.60 -21.30
C ARG A 266 -5.88 -24.67 -20.60
N LEU A 267 -6.17 -23.70 -19.74
CA LEU A 267 -7.42 -23.57 -18.99
C LEU A 267 -8.44 -22.76 -19.81
N GLU A 268 -9.73 -22.90 -19.51
CA GLU A 268 -10.82 -22.22 -20.24
C GLU A 268 -10.99 -20.76 -19.75
N SER A 269 -11.53 -19.87 -20.60
CA SER A 269 -11.74 -18.46 -20.22
C SER A 269 -12.90 -17.83 -20.99
N GLU A 270 -13.57 -16.85 -20.38
CA GLU A 270 -14.67 -16.11 -21.02
C GLU A 270 -14.21 -15.29 -22.24
N LEU A 271 -12.99 -14.76 -22.20
CA LEU A 271 -12.38 -13.99 -23.28
C LEU A 271 -10.94 -14.44 -23.55
N ALA A 272 -10.42 -14.11 -24.73
CA ALA A 272 -8.98 -14.14 -25.00
C ALA A 272 -8.31 -12.90 -24.37
N LEU A 273 -7.10 -13.06 -23.84
CA LEU A 273 -6.35 -11.94 -23.30
C LEU A 273 -5.84 -11.02 -24.40
N THR A 274 -6.41 -9.83 -24.53
CA THR A 274 -5.86 -8.74 -25.35
C THR A 274 -6.07 -7.41 -24.63
N ARG A 275 -5.28 -6.37 -24.93
CA ARG A 275 -5.47 -5.02 -24.41
C ARG A 275 -6.89 -4.50 -24.66
N GLU A 276 -7.45 -4.77 -25.84
CA GLU A 276 -8.82 -4.40 -26.19
C GLU A 276 -9.85 -5.12 -25.31
N ASN A 277 -9.74 -6.45 -25.16
CA ASN A 277 -10.65 -7.23 -24.33
C ASN A 277 -10.56 -6.86 -22.84
N LEU A 278 -9.35 -6.61 -22.33
CA LEU A 278 -9.14 -6.15 -20.95
C LEU A 278 -9.83 -4.81 -20.70
N ILE A 279 -9.50 -3.80 -21.51
CA ILE A 279 -10.04 -2.44 -21.34
C ILE A 279 -11.55 -2.43 -21.55
N SER A 280 -12.06 -3.21 -22.51
CA SER A 280 -13.49 -3.35 -22.77
C SER A 280 -14.21 -4.00 -21.59
N ALA A 281 -13.67 -5.09 -21.03
CA ALA A 281 -14.24 -5.76 -19.87
C ALA A 281 -14.22 -4.87 -18.62
N TRP A 282 -13.05 -4.36 -18.21
CA TRP A 282 -12.86 -3.65 -16.93
C TRP A 282 -13.84 -2.48 -16.75
N LYS A 283 -14.19 -1.77 -17.84
CA LYS A 283 -15.19 -0.70 -17.86
C LYS A 283 -16.55 -1.07 -17.24
N ASP A 284 -16.98 -2.33 -17.31
CA ASP A 284 -18.23 -2.79 -16.68
C ASP A 284 -18.23 -2.65 -15.14
N GLY A 285 -17.05 -2.55 -14.53
CA GLY A 285 -16.83 -2.43 -13.09
C GLY A 285 -16.62 -3.78 -12.41
N TYR A 286 -15.52 -3.88 -11.66
CA TYR A 286 -15.12 -5.04 -10.86
C TYR A 286 -14.61 -4.55 -9.50
N GLY A 287 -14.84 -5.32 -8.44
CA GLY A 287 -14.30 -4.99 -7.11
C GLY A 287 -12.89 -5.51 -6.88
N MET A 288 -12.49 -6.50 -7.67
CA MET A 288 -11.18 -7.15 -7.59
C MET A 288 -10.63 -7.30 -9.01
N VAL A 289 -9.37 -6.94 -9.22
CA VAL A 289 -8.61 -7.26 -10.44
C VAL A 289 -7.31 -7.92 -10.02
N PHE A 290 -7.08 -9.15 -10.46
CA PHE A 290 -5.88 -9.93 -10.10
C PHE A 290 -5.23 -10.43 -11.38
N TRP A 291 -4.05 -9.90 -11.71
CA TRP A 291 -3.41 -10.18 -13.01
C TRP A 291 -2.00 -10.74 -12.91
N MET A 292 -1.62 -11.51 -13.94
CA MET A 292 -0.27 -12.02 -14.13
C MET A 292 0.28 -11.63 -15.51
N GLY A 293 1.46 -11.02 -15.52
CA GLY A 293 2.19 -10.64 -16.74
C GLY A 293 3.47 -9.90 -16.42
N HIS A 294 4.36 -9.74 -17.40
CA HIS A 294 5.64 -9.06 -17.22
C HIS A 294 5.47 -7.55 -17.07
N GLY A 295 6.02 -6.95 -16.02
CA GLY A 295 5.85 -5.53 -15.72
C GLY A 295 7.05 -4.67 -16.05
N LEU A 296 6.76 -3.42 -16.40
CA LEU A 296 7.65 -2.26 -16.34
C LEU A 296 6.87 -1.11 -15.67
N GLN A 297 7.53 0.00 -15.38
CA GLN A 297 6.96 1.06 -14.53
C GLN A 297 5.64 1.65 -15.07
N LYS A 298 5.43 1.63 -16.39
CA LYS A 298 4.21 2.16 -17.05
C LYS A 298 3.38 1.12 -17.79
N GLU A 299 3.81 -0.13 -17.88
CA GLU A 299 3.12 -1.14 -18.68
C GLU A 299 3.26 -2.57 -18.16
N VAL A 300 2.33 -3.41 -18.58
CA VAL A 300 2.45 -4.86 -18.47
C VAL A 300 2.42 -5.44 -19.89
N ALA A 301 3.17 -6.50 -20.12
CA ALA A 301 3.27 -7.21 -21.39
C ALA A 301 2.85 -8.68 -21.26
N ARG A 302 2.31 -9.20 -22.36
CA ARG A 302 2.07 -10.63 -22.63
C ARG A 302 3.25 -11.14 -23.45
N VAL A 303 3.87 -12.25 -23.03
CA VAL A 303 4.87 -12.94 -23.86
C VAL A 303 4.12 -13.97 -24.70
N ILE A 304 4.36 -13.97 -26.01
CA ILE A 304 3.70 -14.85 -26.99
C ILE A 304 4.79 -15.53 -27.83
N TRP A 305 4.84 -16.85 -27.88
CA TRP A 305 5.70 -17.58 -28.82
C TRP A 305 5.03 -17.64 -30.19
N THR A 306 5.59 -16.93 -31.18
CA THR A 306 4.90 -16.61 -32.44
C THR A 306 5.21 -17.57 -33.58
N ALA A 307 6.44 -18.12 -33.64
CA ALA A 307 6.88 -19.01 -34.70
C ALA A 307 8.05 -19.89 -34.25
N ASP A 308 7.89 -21.21 -34.23
CA ASP A 308 9.00 -22.18 -34.20
C ASP A 308 9.66 -22.17 -35.58
N THR A 309 10.69 -21.34 -35.71
CA THR A 309 11.38 -21.04 -36.98
C THR A 309 12.43 -22.08 -37.33
N ASN A 310 12.95 -22.77 -36.32
CA ASN A 310 14.05 -23.73 -36.47
C ASN A 310 13.56 -25.20 -36.48
N GLY A 311 12.40 -25.48 -35.88
CA GLY A 311 11.74 -26.79 -35.81
C GLY A 311 12.14 -27.68 -34.63
N ASP A 312 12.74 -27.14 -33.57
CA ASP A 312 13.21 -27.89 -32.39
C ASP A 312 12.21 -27.94 -31.22
N GLY A 313 11.14 -27.15 -31.26
CA GLY A 313 10.11 -27.13 -30.22
C GLY A 313 10.51 -26.46 -28.91
N LEU A 314 11.49 -25.53 -28.94
CA LEU A 314 11.91 -24.69 -27.82
C LEU A 314 11.70 -23.21 -28.18
N ALA A 315 11.07 -22.42 -27.31
CA ALA A 315 10.89 -20.99 -27.55
C ALA A 315 12.21 -20.23 -27.40
N GLN A 316 12.64 -19.53 -28.44
CA GLN A 316 13.84 -18.66 -28.40
C GLN A 316 13.46 -17.17 -28.47
N ASP A 317 14.32 -16.29 -27.99
CA ASP A 317 14.03 -14.83 -27.94
C ASP A 317 13.71 -14.21 -29.31
N THR A 318 14.25 -14.78 -30.40
CA THR A 318 13.95 -14.37 -31.79
C THR A 318 12.59 -14.84 -32.31
N GLU A 319 11.90 -15.68 -31.56
CA GLU A 319 10.63 -16.33 -31.93
C GLU A 319 9.43 -15.81 -31.13
N MET A 320 9.70 -15.10 -30.04
CA MET A 320 8.69 -14.52 -29.16
C MET A 320 8.39 -13.06 -29.51
N SER A 321 7.21 -12.59 -29.09
CA SER A 321 6.85 -11.18 -29.11
C SER A 321 6.25 -10.77 -27.77
N SER A 322 6.71 -9.65 -27.23
CA SER A 322 6.06 -8.97 -26.10
C SER A 322 4.94 -8.07 -26.63
N ALA A 323 3.69 -8.49 -26.46
CA ALA A 323 2.52 -7.72 -26.85
C ALA A 323 1.96 -6.96 -25.64
N LEU A 324 1.58 -5.70 -25.81
CA LEU A 324 1.07 -4.89 -24.70
C LEU A 324 -0.22 -5.49 -24.09
N PHE A 325 -0.25 -5.58 -22.77
CA PHE A 325 -1.37 -6.04 -21.95
C PHE A 325 -2.17 -4.82 -21.47
N ILE A 326 -1.51 -3.87 -20.82
CA ILE A 326 -2.04 -2.58 -20.36
C ILE A 326 -0.89 -1.56 -20.27
N HIS A 327 -1.14 -0.30 -20.61
CA HIS A 327 -0.23 0.84 -20.39
C HIS A 327 -0.89 1.87 -19.45
N SER A 328 -0.10 2.71 -18.79
CA SER A 328 -0.58 3.71 -17.81
C SER A 328 -1.63 4.66 -18.39
N ASP A 329 -1.50 4.99 -19.68
CA ASP A 329 -2.43 5.83 -20.44
C ASP A 329 -3.82 5.19 -20.64
N ASP A 330 -3.98 3.87 -20.44
CA ASP A 330 -5.27 3.21 -20.52
C ASP A 330 -6.19 3.56 -19.34
N ALA A 331 -5.63 4.03 -18.23
CA ALA A 331 -6.35 4.27 -16.98
C ALA A 331 -7.51 5.26 -17.13
N GLU A 332 -7.32 6.38 -17.86
CA GLU A 332 -8.41 7.32 -18.18
C GLU A 332 -9.57 6.64 -18.92
N SER A 333 -9.25 5.70 -19.81
CA SER A 333 -10.26 4.96 -20.55
C SER A 333 -10.99 3.92 -19.69
N ILE A 334 -10.32 3.35 -18.68
CA ILE A 334 -10.88 2.32 -17.79
C ILE A 334 -11.76 2.95 -16.69
N GLY A 335 -11.45 4.17 -16.25
CA GLY A 335 -12.14 4.92 -15.19
C GLY A 335 -13.64 5.14 -15.41
N SER A 336 -14.46 4.15 -15.05
CA SER A 336 -15.91 4.13 -15.31
C SER A 336 -16.78 4.59 -14.12
N GLY A 337 -16.16 5.11 -13.06
CA GLY A 337 -16.83 5.38 -11.78
C GLY A 337 -17.16 4.11 -10.97
N ARG A 338 -16.54 2.97 -11.34
CA ARG A 338 -16.64 1.68 -10.62
C ARG A 338 -15.25 1.11 -10.31
N PRO A 339 -14.38 1.85 -9.59
CA PRO A 339 -13.07 1.34 -9.21
C PRO A 339 -13.17 0.12 -8.28
N GLY A 340 -12.18 -0.76 -8.37
CA GLY A 340 -11.99 -1.88 -7.46
C GLY A 340 -10.63 -1.86 -6.77
N PHE A 341 -10.36 -2.89 -5.98
CA PHE A 341 -9.00 -3.19 -5.53
C PHE A 341 -8.25 -3.98 -6.61
N VAL A 342 -6.97 -3.66 -6.79
CA VAL A 342 -6.12 -4.23 -7.84
C VAL A 342 -4.90 -4.89 -7.22
N VAL A 343 -4.50 -6.05 -7.74
CA VAL A 343 -3.19 -6.64 -7.50
C VAL A 343 -2.57 -7.02 -8.84
N GLY A 344 -1.45 -6.40 -9.15
CA GLY A 344 -0.65 -6.75 -10.32
C GLY A 344 0.56 -7.59 -9.94
N VAL A 345 0.57 -8.87 -10.36
CA VAL A 345 1.73 -9.76 -10.23
C VAL A 345 2.73 -9.44 -11.36
N SER A 346 3.31 -8.25 -11.27
CA SER A 346 4.15 -7.65 -12.31
C SER A 346 5.22 -6.73 -11.70
N CYS A 347 6.44 -6.80 -12.22
CA CYS A 347 7.56 -5.97 -11.81
C CYS A 347 7.27 -4.46 -11.94
N GLU A 348 7.80 -3.67 -11.01
CA GLU A 348 7.97 -2.21 -11.11
C GLU A 348 6.71 -1.32 -11.31
N ILE A 349 5.50 -1.89 -11.45
CA ILE A 349 4.26 -1.15 -11.73
C ILE A 349 3.91 -0.06 -10.68
N GLY A 350 4.52 -0.10 -9.50
CA GLY A 350 4.44 0.89 -8.42
C GLY A 350 5.78 1.58 -8.10
N SER A 351 6.75 1.57 -9.03
CA SER A 351 8.08 2.15 -8.83
C SER A 351 8.03 3.64 -8.46
N ALA A 352 8.70 4.00 -7.36
CA ALA A 352 8.80 5.36 -6.87
C ALA A 352 9.64 6.27 -7.77
N GLU A 353 10.53 5.70 -8.59
CA GLU A 353 11.40 6.45 -9.51
C GLU A 353 10.65 7.04 -10.71
N THR A 354 9.48 6.50 -11.06
CA THR A 354 8.73 6.88 -12.27
C THR A 354 7.45 7.67 -11.96
N TYR A 355 7.42 8.93 -12.41
CA TYR A 355 6.19 9.72 -12.47
C TYR A 355 5.14 9.09 -13.39
N GLN A 356 3.88 9.06 -12.94
CA GLN A 356 2.78 8.39 -13.62
C GLN A 356 3.12 6.92 -13.94
N ASN A 357 3.67 6.19 -12.97
CA ASN A 357 3.69 4.74 -13.03
C ASN A 357 2.26 4.17 -13.15
N LEU A 358 2.14 2.90 -13.55
CA LEU A 358 0.84 2.27 -13.81
C LEU A 358 -0.10 2.34 -12.59
N THR A 359 0.43 2.13 -11.39
CA THR A 359 -0.34 2.18 -10.13
C THR A 359 -0.91 3.58 -9.86
N ALA A 360 -0.08 4.63 -9.99
CA ALA A 360 -0.48 6.01 -9.78
C ALA A 360 -1.58 6.43 -10.78
N MET A 361 -1.44 6.04 -12.06
CA MET A 361 -2.45 6.37 -13.08
C MET A 361 -3.78 5.63 -12.87
N LEU A 362 -3.75 4.37 -12.45
CA LEU A 362 -4.98 3.61 -12.17
C LEU A 362 -5.76 4.18 -10.98
N LEU A 363 -5.08 4.69 -9.95
CA LEU A 363 -5.70 5.44 -8.85
C LEU A 363 -6.23 6.80 -9.31
N LEU A 364 -5.41 7.58 -10.03
CA LEU A 364 -5.74 8.92 -10.52
C LEU A 364 -7.06 8.98 -11.29
N HIS A 365 -7.25 8.03 -12.21
CA HIS A 365 -8.43 7.98 -13.06
C HIS A 365 -9.59 7.16 -12.49
N GLY A 366 -9.52 6.65 -11.25
CA GLY A 366 -10.58 5.85 -10.66
C GLY A 366 -10.84 4.53 -11.40
N ALA A 367 -9.79 3.92 -11.96
CA ALA A 367 -9.80 2.54 -12.42
C ALA A 367 -9.54 1.57 -11.24
N ALA A 368 -8.77 2.03 -10.25
CA ALA A 368 -8.55 1.42 -8.95
C ALA A 368 -8.96 2.39 -7.82
N VAL A 369 -9.34 1.86 -6.65
CA VAL A 369 -9.48 2.63 -5.39
C VAL A 369 -8.32 2.35 -4.43
N GLY A 370 -7.72 1.17 -4.55
CA GLY A 370 -6.51 0.75 -3.86
C GLY A 370 -5.81 -0.32 -4.68
N MET A 371 -4.49 -0.38 -4.63
CA MET A 371 -3.70 -1.27 -5.47
C MET A 371 -2.43 -1.76 -4.78
N LEU A 372 -2.15 -3.06 -4.90
CA LEU A 372 -0.82 -3.61 -4.66
C LEU A 372 0.02 -3.49 -5.94
N GLY A 373 1.14 -2.77 -5.82
CA GLY A 373 2.11 -2.60 -6.89
C GLY A 373 3.54 -2.83 -6.37
N SER A 374 4.37 -3.50 -7.16
CA SER A 374 5.78 -3.67 -6.85
C SER A 374 6.58 -2.41 -7.18
N SER A 375 7.49 -1.99 -6.30
CA SER A 375 8.46 -0.93 -6.60
C SER A 375 9.58 -1.38 -7.54
N SER A 376 9.89 -2.68 -7.58
CA SER A 376 11.06 -3.25 -8.28
C SER A 376 10.75 -4.61 -8.94
N VAL A 377 11.78 -5.33 -9.38
CA VAL A 377 11.70 -6.68 -9.97
C VAL A 377 11.29 -7.70 -8.91
N THR A 378 10.06 -8.21 -9.04
CA THR A 378 9.46 -9.19 -8.10
C THR A 378 10.17 -10.53 -8.14
N PRO A 379 10.21 -11.27 -7.01
CA PRO A 379 10.45 -12.72 -7.03
C PRO A 379 9.48 -13.42 -8.00
N GLY A 380 9.90 -14.59 -8.50
CA GLY A 380 9.01 -15.46 -9.27
C GLY A 380 7.94 -16.11 -8.39
N SER A 381 6.96 -16.76 -9.04
CA SER A 381 5.93 -17.57 -8.36
C SER A 381 6.55 -18.58 -7.39
N VAL A 382 6.15 -18.52 -6.12
CA VAL A 382 6.72 -19.36 -5.05
C VAL A 382 5.96 -20.67 -4.81
N THR A 383 4.67 -20.70 -5.15
CA THR A 383 3.76 -21.86 -5.00
C THR A 383 3.77 -22.73 -6.26
N ASP A 384 3.61 -24.05 -6.11
CA ASP A 384 3.21 -24.94 -7.22
C ASP A 384 1.68 -24.90 -7.43
N TRP A 385 1.26 -23.89 -8.17
CA TRP A 385 -0.12 -23.67 -8.59
C TRP A 385 -0.62 -24.66 -9.66
N ALA A 386 0.26 -25.44 -10.30
CA ALA A 386 -0.11 -26.28 -11.44
C ALA A 386 -1.05 -27.43 -11.05
N ASN A 387 -1.02 -27.83 -9.77
CA ASN A 387 -2.08 -28.59 -9.14
C ASN A 387 -3.04 -27.64 -8.43
N LEU A 388 -4.24 -27.44 -8.99
CA LEU A 388 -5.27 -26.53 -8.47
C LEU A 388 -5.76 -26.89 -7.04
N GLU A 389 -5.43 -28.10 -6.55
CA GLU A 389 -5.75 -28.53 -5.19
C GLU A 389 -4.63 -28.27 -4.15
N SER A 390 -3.44 -27.83 -4.59
CA SER A 390 -2.28 -27.58 -3.72
C SER A 390 -2.62 -26.63 -2.56
N GLU A 391 -1.98 -26.84 -1.42
CA GLU A 391 -1.86 -25.81 -0.40
C GLU A 391 -0.92 -24.71 -0.93
N MET A 392 -1.20 -23.46 -0.56
CA MET A 392 -0.42 -22.30 -1.00
C MET A 392 0.92 -22.26 -0.26
N GLU A 393 2.02 -21.95 -0.97
CA GLU A 393 3.30 -21.73 -0.32
C GLU A 393 3.23 -20.48 0.55
N LEU A 394 3.74 -20.58 1.78
CA LEU A 394 3.75 -19.50 2.76
C LEU A 394 5.15 -19.28 3.36
N GLU A 395 6.07 -20.26 3.28
CA GLU A 395 7.42 -20.07 3.78
C GLU A 395 8.13 -18.96 2.98
N ARG A 396 7.85 -18.84 1.67
CA ARG A 396 8.42 -17.82 0.78
C ARG A 396 7.41 -16.76 0.33
N SER A 397 7.90 -15.56 -0.03
CA SER A 397 7.06 -14.45 -0.48
C SER A 397 7.08 -14.25 -2.00
N GLY A 398 5.89 -14.07 -2.60
CA GLY A 398 5.71 -13.58 -3.95
C GLY A 398 4.55 -12.57 -4.05
N ALA A 399 4.43 -11.89 -5.18
CA ALA A 399 3.29 -10.99 -5.42
C ALA A 399 1.98 -11.77 -5.71
N ASP A 400 2.11 -13.05 -6.07
CA ASP A 400 1.03 -14.01 -6.27
C ASP A 400 0.40 -14.46 -4.95
N ASN A 401 1.17 -15.02 -4.01
CA ASN A 401 0.62 -15.53 -2.75
C ASN A 401 0.14 -14.41 -1.81
N ILE A 402 0.86 -13.28 -1.73
CA ILE A 402 0.37 -12.08 -1.03
C ILE A 402 -0.91 -11.54 -1.70
N GLY A 403 -1.01 -11.57 -3.03
CA GLY A 403 -2.21 -11.16 -3.76
C GLY A 403 -3.44 -11.99 -3.45
N VAL A 404 -3.29 -13.31 -3.38
CA VAL A 404 -4.34 -14.25 -2.96
C VAL A 404 -4.79 -13.98 -1.52
N LEU A 405 -3.84 -13.85 -0.57
CA LEU A 405 -4.13 -13.57 0.84
C LEU A 405 -4.84 -12.22 1.02
N PHE A 406 -4.40 -11.18 0.30
CA PHE A 406 -5.01 -9.85 0.32
C PHE A 406 -6.47 -9.88 -0.13
N PHE A 407 -6.79 -10.56 -1.24
CA PHE A 407 -8.18 -10.68 -1.68
C PHE A 407 -9.02 -11.59 -0.78
N GLN A 408 -8.46 -12.66 -0.19
CA GLN A 408 -9.15 -13.47 0.82
C GLN A 408 -9.59 -12.61 2.02
N ASP A 409 -8.70 -11.76 2.52
CA ASP A 409 -8.99 -10.86 3.65
C ASP A 409 -10.01 -9.77 3.30
N LEU A 410 -9.92 -9.18 2.11
CA LEU A 410 -10.93 -8.23 1.61
C LEU A 410 -12.32 -8.89 1.45
N ILE A 411 -12.38 -10.12 0.95
CA ILE A 411 -13.62 -10.91 0.82
C ILE A 411 -14.21 -11.23 2.20
N ALA A 412 -13.36 -11.45 3.20
CA ALA A 412 -13.73 -11.65 4.60
C ALA A 412 -14.17 -10.35 5.33
N GLY A 413 -14.16 -9.19 4.67
CA GLY A 413 -14.64 -7.93 5.24
C GLY A 413 -13.63 -7.21 6.13
N LYS A 414 -12.32 -7.43 5.93
CA LYS A 414 -11.25 -6.62 6.53
C LYS A 414 -10.98 -5.36 5.70
N THR A 415 -10.26 -4.40 6.27
CA THR A 415 -9.75 -3.24 5.54
C THR A 415 -8.59 -3.61 4.61
N ALA A 416 -8.32 -2.82 3.58
CA ALA A 416 -7.21 -3.03 2.68
C ALA A 416 -5.84 -2.98 3.41
N GLY A 417 -5.72 -2.13 4.43
CA GLY A 417 -4.55 -2.07 5.31
C GLY A 417 -4.39 -3.35 6.13
N GLU A 418 -5.46 -3.81 6.80
CA GLU A 418 -5.45 -5.11 7.50
C GLU A 418 -5.08 -6.26 6.53
N ALA A 419 -5.66 -6.28 5.34
CA ALA A 419 -5.46 -7.33 4.35
C ALA A 419 -4.00 -7.44 3.87
N ILE A 420 -3.34 -6.33 3.51
CA ILE A 420 -1.94 -6.39 3.04
C ILE A 420 -0.98 -6.77 4.17
N TRP A 421 -1.21 -6.26 5.38
CA TRP A 421 -0.32 -6.52 6.50
C TRP A 421 -0.51 -7.92 7.10
N ASN A 422 -1.74 -8.44 7.16
CA ASN A 422 -1.98 -9.86 7.44
C ASN A 422 -1.35 -10.78 6.40
N ALA A 423 -1.43 -10.43 5.10
CA ALA A 423 -0.81 -11.22 4.04
C ALA A 423 0.73 -11.24 4.18
N LYS A 424 1.33 -10.06 4.43
CA LYS A 424 2.77 -9.89 4.70
C LYS A 424 3.26 -10.49 6.02
N LEU A 425 2.37 -10.86 6.94
CA LEU A 425 2.70 -11.60 8.17
C LEU A 425 2.53 -13.12 8.01
N GLN A 426 1.76 -13.56 7.02
CA GLN A 426 1.52 -14.98 6.73
C GLN A 426 2.48 -15.57 5.67
N ALA A 427 2.94 -14.76 4.71
CA ALA A 427 3.82 -15.19 3.62
C ALA A 427 5.23 -14.61 3.75
N GLY A 428 6.25 -15.43 3.46
CA GLY A 428 7.66 -15.05 3.55
C GLY A 428 8.21 -15.12 4.98
N THR A 429 8.05 -16.27 5.63
CA THR A 429 8.63 -16.58 6.94
C THR A 429 10.04 -17.19 6.85
N GLU A 430 10.56 -17.45 5.65
CA GLU A 430 11.95 -17.86 5.41
C GLU A 430 12.88 -16.64 5.44
N ASP A 431 14.01 -16.76 6.14
CA ASP A 431 15.04 -15.72 6.25
C ASP A 431 15.94 -15.65 4.99
N ASP A 432 15.32 -15.47 3.81
CA ASP A 432 15.98 -15.42 2.51
C ASP A 432 15.77 -14.08 1.77
N SER A 433 16.65 -13.78 0.81
CA SER A 433 16.67 -12.47 0.13
C SER A 433 15.47 -12.24 -0.79
N GLU A 434 14.87 -13.29 -1.36
CA GLU A 434 13.63 -13.16 -2.13
C GLU A 434 12.43 -12.98 -1.22
N SER A 435 12.35 -13.65 -0.07
CA SER A 435 11.27 -13.44 0.89
C SER A 435 11.29 -12.05 1.51
N LEU A 436 12.46 -11.54 1.93
CA LEU A 436 12.60 -10.16 2.39
C LEU A 436 12.23 -9.17 1.28
N ALA A 437 12.75 -9.39 0.06
CA ALA A 437 12.48 -8.49 -1.06
C ALA A 437 11.00 -8.49 -1.46
N GLY A 438 10.36 -9.66 -1.60
CA GLY A 438 8.96 -9.82 -1.98
C GLY A 438 8.00 -9.16 -1.00
N ARG A 439 8.21 -9.33 0.31
CA ARG A 439 7.43 -8.65 1.35
C ARG A 439 7.59 -7.13 1.27
N THR A 440 8.83 -6.65 1.13
CA THR A 440 9.12 -5.21 1.25
C THR A 440 8.87 -4.41 -0.03
N MET A 441 9.04 -4.96 -1.23
CA MET A 441 8.83 -4.21 -2.48
C MET A 441 7.35 -4.07 -2.90
N LEU A 442 6.48 -4.95 -2.40
CA LEU A 442 5.04 -4.88 -2.70
C LEU A 442 4.38 -3.87 -1.75
N ASN A 443 4.00 -2.70 -2.28
CA ASN A 443 3.44 -1.61 -1.49
C ASN A 443 1.95 -1.43 -1.81
N PHE A 444 1.16 -1.03 -0.81
CA PHE A 444 -0.27 -0.73 -0.99
C PHE A 444 -0.47 0.77 -1.19
N PHE A 445 -1.00 1.10 -2.37
CA PHE A 445 -1.30 2.46 -2.77
C PHE A 445 -2.81 2.70 -2.73
N GLY A 446 -3.24 3.85 -2.23
CA GLY A 446 -4.64 4.17 -1.94
C GLY A 446 -4.95 4.23 -0.45
N ASP A 447 -6.23 4.19 -0.12
CA ASP A 447 -6.78 4.38 1.23
C ASP A 447 -6.85 3.04 2.00
N PRO A 448 -6.17 2.90 3.15
CA PRO A 448 -6.05 1.62 3.86
C PRO A 448 -7.32 1.24 4.60
N THR A 449 -8.24 2.18 4.82
CA THR A 449 -9.43 1.98 5.67
C THR A 449 -10.62 1.39 4.90
N LEU A 450 -10.55 1.36 3.56
CA LEU A 450 -11.61 0.85 2.70
C LEU A 450 -11.66 -0.67 2.67
N ARG A 451 -12.87 -1.21 2.47
CA ARG A 451 -13.21 -2.62 2.34
C ARG A 451 -14.01 -2.83 1.05
N LEU A 452 -14.14 -4.07 0.56
CA LEU A 452 -15.01 -4.35 -0.60
C LEU A 452 -16.47 -3.92 -0.38
N ASP A 453 -16.95 -3.97 0.86
CA ASP A 453 -18.31 -3.60 1.27
C ASP A 453 -18.44 -2.21 1.89
N SER A 454 -17.41 -1.34 1.78
CA SER A 454 -17.51 0.03 2.32
C SER A 454 -18.64 0.83 1.65
N THR A 455 -19.54 1.39 2.46
CA THR A 455 -20.69 2.18 1.98
C THR A 455 -20.97 3.41 2.85
N MET A 456 -21.98 4.18 2.46
CA MET A 456 -22.58 5.20 3.33
C MET A 456 -23.21 4.61 4.62
N GLU A 457 -23.44 3.30 4.73
CA GLU A 457 -23.92 2.67 5.99
C GLU A 457 -22.79 2.48 7.02
N ASP A 458 -21.52 2.68 6.65
CA ASP A 458 -20.39 2.77 7.61
C ASP A 458 -20.31 4.12 8.34
N ILE A 459 -21.13 5.10 7.95
CA ILE A 459 -21.19 6.42 8.60
C ILE A 459 -21.89 6.26 9.95
N VAL A 460 -21.25 6.77 11.01
CA VAL A 460 -21.76 6.75 12.38
C VAL A 460 -22.79 7.87 12.50
N ASP A 461 -24.05 7.51 12.75
CA ASP A 461 -25.07 8.48 13.14
C ASP A 461 -24.56 9.27 14.38
N PRO A 462 -24.53 10.61 14.34
CA PRO A 462 -24.14 11.39 15.52
C PRO A 462 -25.14 11.11 16.64
N GLU A 463 -24.64 10.70 17.82
CA GLU A 463 -25.51 10.52 18.98
C GLU A 463 -26.32 11.80 19.22
N PRO A 464 -27.65 11.72 19.38
CA PRO A 464 -28.46 12.91 19.59
C PRO A 464 -28.06 13.54 20.92
N GLU A 465 -27.45 14.75 20.87
CA GLU A 465 -27.08 15.49 22.07
C GLU A 465 -28.26 15.58 23.03
N ASP A 466 -28.15 14.86 24.15
CA ASP A 466 -29.23 14.75 25.15
C ASP A 466 -29.48 16.16 25.72
N PRO A 467 -30.65 16.79 25.44
CA PRO A 467 -30.80 18.23 25.54
C PRO A 467 -30.58 18.68 26.99
N PRO A 468 -29.73 19.69 27.24
CA PRO A 468 -29.14 19.95 28.54
C PRO A 468 -30.21 20.01 29.63
N GLY A 469 -30.15 19.02 30.53
CA GLY A 469 -31.24 18.63 31.40
C GLY A 469 -31.84 19.81 32.15
N LYS A 470 -33.11 20.13 31.86
CA LYS A 470 -33.86 21.11 32.64
C LYS A 470 -33.98 20.59 34.07
N GLY A 471 -33.31 21.26 35.01
CA GLY A 471 -33.51 20.99 36.42
C GLY A 471 -34.97 21.26 36.80
N ASP A 472 -35.67 20.24 37.27
CA ASP A 472 -37.07 20.33 37.71
C ASP A 472 -37.18 21.03 39.07
N ASP A 473 -36.96 22.36 39.06
CA ASP A 473 -37.35 23.28 40.14
C ASP A 473 -38.89 23.44 40.18
N SER A 474 -39.60 22.32 40.39
CA SER A 474 -41.08 22.26 40.45
C SER A 474 -41.59 22.07 41.88
N GLY A 475 -41.11 22.90 42.81
CA GLY A 475 -41.60 22.93 44.18
C GLY A 475 -43.04 23.44 44.27
N CYS A 476 -44.01 22.56 44.53
CA CYS A 476 -45.38 22.94 44.90
C CYS A 476 -45.82 22.18 46.17
N SER A 477 -46.49 22.86 47.10
CA SER A 477 -46.66 22.36 48.47
C SER A 477 -48.09 21.90 48.79
N THR A 478 -48.18 20.87 49.64
CA THR A 478 -49.31 20.63 50.54
C THR A 478 -48.75 20.37 51.94
N ALA A 479 -49.42 20.87 52.98
CA ALA A 479 -48.86 20.98 54.32
C ALA A 479 -49.45 19.97 55.32
N ALA A 480 -48.62 19.52 56.26
CA ALA A 480 -49.03 18.90 57.52
C ALA A 480 -48.13 19.42 58.67
N PRO A 481 -48.66 19.73 59.87
CA PRO A 481 -47.91 20.40 60.93
C PRO A 481 -47.20 19.44 61.90
N GLY A 482 -45.99 19.79 62.38
CA GLY A 482 -45.21 18.94 63.30
C GLY A 482 -44.02 19.60 64.01
N THR A 483 -44.30 20.48 64.99
CA THR A 483 -43.46 20.80 66.17
C THR A 483 -41.92 21.03 66.05
N ALA A 484 -41.52 22.30 66.19
CA ALA A 484 -40.39 22.83 66.99
C ALA A 484 -39.01 22.11 66.99
N SER A 485 -37.91 22.77 66.62
CA SER A 485 -37.19 23.74 67.49
C SER A 485 -35.87 24.20 66.82
N GLY A 486 -35.20 25.25 67.34
CA GLY A 486 -33.78 25.52 67.00
C GLY A 486 -33.43 26.88 66.38
N SER A 487 -33.07 27.82 67.25
CA SER A 487 -32.49 29.17 67.05
C SER A 487 -31.18 29.27 66.20
N PRO A 488 -30.68 30.50 65.86
CA PRO A 488 -30.08 30.79 64.55
C PRO A 488 -28.60 31.29 64.50
N GLY A 489 -28.09 31.52 63.28
CA GLY A 489 -26.97 32.42 62.93
C GLY A 489 -27.17 32.96 61.49
N ALA A 490 -27.13 34.27 61.23
CA ALA A 490 -25.94 35.12 60.97
C ALA A 490 -25.32 34.87 59.57
N SER A 491 -25.43 35.78 58.58
CA SER A 491 -24.67 37.06 58.39
C SER A 491 -23.22 36.83 57.87
N ILE A 492 -22.58 37.61 56.97
CA ILE A 492 -22.89 38.88 56.25
C ILE A 492 -21.80 39.14 55.14
N LEU A 493 -22.10 39.90 54.06
CA LEU A 493 -21.19 40.56 53.05
C LEU A 493 -20.12 39.69 52.30
N VAL A 494 -19.73 39.83 51.01
CA VAL A 494 -19.58 40.91 49.98
C VAL A 494 -18.12 41.43 49.81
N LEU A 495 -17.76 41.80 48.56
CA LEU A 495 -16.50 42.37 48.01
C LEU A 495 -15.33 41.37 47.77
N THR A 496 -14.77 41.08 46.58
CA THR A 496 -14.42 41.75 45.28
C THR A 496 -13.00 42.37 45.20
N LEU A 497 -12.30 42.13 44.07
CA LEU A 497 -11.23 42.91 43.36
C LEU A 497 -9.71 42.54 43.48
N PHE A 498 -9.05 42.63 42.30
CA PHE A 498 -7.67 43.10 42.00
C PHE A 498 -6.41 42.21 42.30
N PHE A 499 -5.20 42.41 41.72
CA PHE A 499 -4.62 43.48 40.83
C PHE A 499 -3.60 42.92 39.76
N MET A 500 -2.93 43.82 39.02
CA MET A 500 -2.11 43.66 37.78
C MET A 500 -0.78 42.84 37.75
N ALA A 501 -0.37 42.52 36.51
CA ALA A 501 0.94 42.06 36.03
C ALA A 501 2.12 43.07 36.06
N ARG A 502 3.36 42.61 35.72
CA ARG A 502 4.47 43.45 35.19
C ARG A 502 5.61 42.64 34.51
N CYS A 503 6.52 43.33 33.80
CA CYS A 503 7.58 42.75 32.95
C CYS A 503 8.95 43.47 33.09
N ARG A 504 10.08 42.84 32.67
CA ARG A 504 11.24 43.46 31.94
C ARG A 504 12.51 42.57 31.73
N ARG A 505 13.17 42.78 30.57
CA ARG A 505 14.63 42.94 30.24
C ARG A 505 15.72 42.44 31.22
N SER A 506 16.93 41.99 30.81
CA SER A 506 17.59 41.65 29.50
C SER A 506 18.97 40.98 29.76
N SER A 507 19.84 40.64 28.79
CA SER A 507 20.94 41.51 28.26
C SER A 507 21.96 40.74 27.34
N ARG A 508 23.07 41.40 26.93
CA ARG A 508 24.30 40.93 26.22
C ARG A 508 25.54 41.64 26.87
N PRO A 509 26.86 41.28 26.71
CA PRO A 509 27.56 41.08 25.41
C PRO A 509 28.90 40.23 25.33
N CYS A 510 29.41 40.06 24.09
CA CYS A 510 30.83 39.74 23.71
C CYS A 510 31.43 38.35 24.08
N SER A 511 32.48 37.81 23.43
CA SER A 511 33.47 38.38 22.48
C SER A 511 34.13 37.37 21.50
N ARG A 512 34.68 37.88 20.37
CA ARG A 512 35.83 37.43 19.53
C ARG A 512 35.83 36.03 18.81
N LYS A 513 36.33 36.06 17.56
CA LYS A 513 36.73 34.91 16.70
C LYS A 513 38.26 34.65 16.77
N PRO A 514 38.75 33.51 16.26
CA PRO A 514 39.63 33.57 15.08
C PRO A 514 39.21 32.63 13.92
N CYS A 515 40.05 32.52 12.88
CA CYS A 515 39.69 31.98 11.55
C CYS A 515 39.89 30.45 11.38
N PRO A 516 39.13 29.80 10.46
CA PRO A 516 39.51 28.54 9.85
C PRO A 516 40.47 28.73 8.64
N VAL A 517 41.13 27.65 8.21
CA VAL A 517 42.18 27.62 7.19
C VAL A 517 41.62 27.31 5.78
N ARG A 518 42.18 27.94 4.73
CA ARG A 518 41.89 27.57 3.33
C ARG A 518 42.57 26.26 2.93
N ARG A 519 41.84 25.38 2.23
CA ARG A 519 42.39 24.32 1.35
C ARG A 519 41.77 24.44 -0.06
N PRO A 520 42.40 23.88 -1.11
CA PRO A 520 42.19 24.34 -2.49
C PRO A 520 41.03 23.63 -3.22
N SER A 521 40.50 24.32 -4.23
CA SER A 521 39.50 23.80 -5.17
C SER A 521 40.05 22.72 -6.11
N PRO A 522 39.24 21.72 -6.54
CA PRO A 522 39.58 20.85 -7.67
C PRO A 522 39.59 21.60 -9.00
N CYS A 523 40.33 21.08 -9.99
CA CYS A 523 40.30 21.57 -11.38
C CYS A 523 39.07 21.04 -12.14
N PRO A 524 38.54 21.79 -13.12
CA PRO A 524 37.42 21.33 -13.94
C PRO A 524 37.87 20.23 -14.92
N VAL A 525 37.14 19.11 -14.94
CA VAL A 525 37.29 18.04 -15.95
C VAL A 525 36.62 18.48 -17.26
N ARG A 526 37.21 18.14 -18.40
CA ARG A 526 36.62 18.42 -19.72
C ARG A 526 35.54 17.38 -20.06
N PRO A 527 34.42 17.77 -20.69
CA PRO A 527 33.45 16.80 -21.22
C PRO A 527 34.05 16.01 -22.38
N PHE A 528 33.81 14.70 -22.40
CA PHE A 528 34.02 13.86 -23.59
C PHE A 528 32.97 14.19 -24.66
N ARG A 529 33.32 14.01 -25.93
CA ARG A 529 32.35 13.97 -27.04
C ARG A 529 32.06 12.52 -27.40
N PRO A 530 30.79 12.10 -27.58
CA PRO A 530 30.48 10.88 -28.32
C PRO A 530 30.83 11.08 -29.81
N ALA A 531 31.10 9.98 -30.51
CA ALA A 531 31.28 9.97 -31.96
C ALA A 531 29.94 9.63 -32.66
N SER A 532 29.71 10.18 -33.85
CA SER A 532 28.58 9.81 -34.68
C SER A 532 28.80 8.44 -35.34
N PRO A 533 27.77 7.58 -35.47
CA PRO A 533 27.83 6.39 -36.30
C PRO A 533 27.77 6.76 -37.80
N VAL A 534 28.14 5.77 -38.63
CA VAL A 534 27.96 5.69 -40.09
C VAL A 534 27.21 4.41 -40.39
#